data_AF-A0A919YCQ9-F1
#
_entry.id   AF-A0A919YCQ9-F1
#
_cell.length_a   1.000
_cell.length_b   1.000
_cell.length_c   1.000
_cell.angle_alpha   90.00
_cell.angle_beta   90.00
_cell.angle_gamma   90.00
#
_symmetry.space_group_name_H-M   'P 1'
#
loop_
_entity.id
_entity.type
_entity.pdbx_description
1 polymer ?
#
loop_
_entity_poly.entity_id
_entity_poly.type
_entity_poly.pdbx_seq_one_letter_code
_entity_poly.pdbx_strand_id
1 'polypeptide(L)' 'MAKIDNGAGDHLIMLFSVEGSIIKGFDHESQLSPYAQDEHKVWPGIYDNVPSELLSHLEHSVGRVGIFQRILKLAVM' A
#
# COMPACT_ATOMS: atom_id res chain seq x y z
N MET A 1 8.00 -10.20 -7.49
CA MET A 1 7.86 -8.85 -6.92
C MET A 1 9.04 -8.00 -7.35
N ALA A 2 8.81 -6.74 -7.69
CA ALA A 2 9.85 -5.72 -7.84
C ALA A 2 9.54 -4.53 -6.92
N LYS A 3 10.58 -3.86 -6.43
CA LYS A 3 10.47 -2.67 -5.56
C LYS A 3 11.37 -1.56 -6.08
N ILE A 4 10.88 -0.33 -6.01
CA ILE A 4 11.67 0.89 -6.18
C ILE A 4 11.59 1.67 -4.86
N ASP A 5 12.75 2.12 -4.42
CA ASP A 5 12.95 2.98 -3.27
C ASP A 5 14.06 3.94 -3.70
N ASN A 6 13.70 5.15 -4.13
CA ASN A 6 14.66 6.04 -4.78
C ASN A 6 15.58 6.75 -3.77
N GLY A 7 15.40 6.51 -2.47
CA GLY A 7 16.14 7.18 -1.40
C GLY A 7 15.79 8.66 -1.22
N ALA A 8 14.82 9.17 -1.99
CA ALA A 8 14.36 10.55 -1.97
C ALA A 8 12.89 10.68 -1.54
N GLY A 9 12.29 9.60 -1.03
CA GLY A 9 10.92 9.60 -0.50
C GLY A 9 9.88 8.94 -1.38
N ASP A 10 10.24 8.47 -2.59
CA ASP A 10 9.29 7.78 -3.47
C ASP A 10 9.45 6.26 -3.37
N HIS A 11 8.31 5.58 -3.25
CA HIS A 11 8.26 4.13 -3.08
C HIS A 11 7.28 3.51 -4.05
N LEU A 12 7.70 2.43 -4.71
CA LEU A 12 6.87 1.62 -5.59
C LEU A 12 7.07 0.13 -5.29
N ILE A 13 5.99 -0.63 -5.29
CA ILE A 13 5.97 -2.09 -5.27
C ILE A 13 5.14 -2.55 -6.46
N MET A 14 5.68 -3.52 -7.18
CA MET A 14 5.02 -4.16 -8.33
C MET A 14 4.94 -5.66 -8.08
N LEU A 15 3.73 -6.19 -8.14
CA LEU A 15 3.45 -7.61 -8.01
C LEU A 15 2.87 -8.13 -9.32
N PHE A 16 3.36 -9.29 -9.72
CA PHE A 16 2.94 -10.01 -10.92
C PHE A 16 2.46 -11.38 -10.45
N SER A 17 1.24 -11.75 -10.82
CA SER A 17 0.64 -13.06 -10.55
C SER A 17 -0.05 -13.58 -11.82
N VAL A 18 -0.59 -14.80 -11.76
CA VAL A 18 -1.34 -15.37 -12.90
C VAL A 18 -2.70 -14.69 -13.09
N GLU A 19 -3.24 -14.08 -12.03
CA GLU A 19 -4.51 -13.33 -12.04
C GLU A 19 -4.34 -11.89 -12.55
N GLY A 20 -3.09 -11.40 -12.68
CA GLY A 20 -2.82 -10.07 -13.19
C GLY A 20 -1.61 -9.40 -12.52
N SER A 21 -1.64 -8.08 -12.45
CA SER A 21 -0.56 -7.31 -11.84
C SER A 21 -1.10 -6.13 -11.05
N ILE A 22 -0.47 -5.82 -9.93
CA ILE A 22 -0.81 -4.67 -9.10
C ILE A 22 0.46 -3.86 -8.83
N ILE A 23 0.33 -2.55 -8.98
CA ILE A 23 1.36 -1.58 -8.68
C ILE A 23 0.82 -0.68 -7.56
N LYS A 24 1.59 -0.57 -6.47
CA LYS A 24 1.28 0.30 -5.35
C LYS A 24 2.48 1.15 -5.04
N GLY A 25 2.28 2.44 -4.91
CA GLY A 25 3.32 3.36 -4.52
C GLY A 25 2.77 4.71 -4.13
N PHE A 26 3.68 5.60 -3.73
CA PHE A 26 3.38 7.00 -3.53
C PHE A 26 4.60 7.83 -3.95
N ASP A 27 4.29 9.03 -4.41
CA ASP A 27 5.23 10.13 -4.62
C ASP A 27 5.19 11.01 -3.37
N HIS A 28 6.35 11.36 -2.82
CA HIS A 28 6.43 12.14 -1.59
C HIS A 28 5.89 13.57 -1.72
N GLU A 29 5.91 14.15 -2.93
CA GLU A 29 5.39 15.50 -3.18
C GLU A 29 3.88 15.50 -3.46
N SER A 30 3.29 14.31 -3.68
CA SER A 30 1.88 14.19 -4.02
C SER A 30 0.96 14.45 -2.83
N GLN A 31 -0.10 15.22 -3.05
CA GLN A 31 -1.20 15.36 -2.08
C GLN A 31 -1.94 14.06 -1.80
N LEU A 32 -1.78 13.03 -2.65
CA LEU A 32 -2.35 11.69 -2.46
C LEU A 32 -1.42 10.78 -1.65
N SER A 33 -0.22 11.26 -1.32
CA SER A 33 0.72 10.54 -0.46
C SER A 33 0.07 10.25 0.89
N PRO A 34 0.27 9.03 1.46
CA PRO A 34 -0.11 8.76 2.83
C PRO A 34 0.51 9.77 3.81
N TYR A 35 1.73 10.26 3.51
CA TYR A 35 2.41 11.25 4.35
C TYR A 35 1.77 12.65 4.31
N ALA A 36 0.90 12.91 3.33
CA ALA A 36 0.08 14.12 3.27
C ALA A 36 -1.29 13.94 3.95
N GLN A 37 -1.62 12.74 4.43
CA GLN A 37 -2.90 12.44 5.11
C GLN A 37 -2.75 12.42 6.63
N ASP A 38 -3.84 12.70 7.33
CA ASP A 38 -3.94 12.46 8.76
C ASP A 38 -3.66 10.98 9.10
N GLU A 39 -2.85 10.76 10.13
CA GLU A 39 -2.49 9.43 10.63
C GLU A 39 -1.83 8.50 9.59
N HIS A 40 -1.27 9.05 8.51
CA HIS A 40 -0.68 8.29 7.41
C HIS A 40 -1.67 7.34 6.71
N LYS A 41 -2.94 7.75 6.63
CA LYS A 41 -3.99 6.95 5.99
C LYS A 41 -3.75 6.81 4.48
N VAL A 42 -4.16 5.67 3.96
CA VAL A 42 -4.26 5.46 2.52
C VAL A 42 -5.39 6.32 1.97
N TRP A 43 -5.22 6.87 0.77
CA TRP A 43 -6.25 7.66 0.11
C TRP A 43 -7.58 6.88 -0.03
N PRO A 44 -8.73 7.49 0.33
CA PRO A 44 -10.03 6.82 0.25
C PRO A 44 -10.33 6.33 -1.18
N GLY A 45 -10.85 5.11 -1.28
CA GLY A 45 -11.30 4.54 -2.55
C GLY A 45 -10.21 3.97 -3.46
N ILE A 46 -8.93 4.02 -3.07
CA ILE A 46 -7.82 3.56 -3.93
C ILE A 46 -7.89 2.07 -4.29
N TYR A 47 -8.58 1.25 -3.48
CA TYR A 47 -8.70 -0.19 -3.67
C TYR A 47 -10.07 -0.64 -4.18
N ASP A 48 -11.05 0.26 -4.32
CA ASP A 48 -12.46 -0.11 -4.54
C ASP A 48 -12.67 -0.91 -5.82
N ASN A 49 -11.83 -0.69 -6.84
CA ASN A 49 -11.92 -1.34 -8.15
C ASN A 49 -10.81 -2.37 -8.38
N VAL A 50 -10.07 -2.74 -7.33
CA VAL A 50 -8.99 -3.73 -7.44
C VAL A 50 -9.57 -5.13 -7.24
N PRO A 51 -9.30 -6.09 -8.15
CA PRO A 51 -9.68 -7.48 -7.97
C PRO A 51 -9.18 -8.04 -6.62
N SER A 52 -10.04 -8.77 -5.91
CA SER A 52 -9.75 -9.32 -4.57
C SER A 52 -8.49 -10.18 -4.55
N GLU A 53 -8.24 -10.95 -5.60
CA GLU A 53 -7.09 -11.82 -5.78
C GLU A 53 -5.79 -11.01 -5.73
N LEU A 54 -5.77 -9.85 -6.39
CA LEU A 54 -4.61 -8.96 -6.41
C LEU A 54 -4.40 -8.26 -5.06
N LEU A 55 -5.47 -7.94 -4.32
CA LEU A 55 -5.37 -7.41 -2.96
C LEU A 55 -4.80 -8.44 -1.99
N SER A 56 -5.25 -9.70 -2.07
CA SER A 56 -4.69 -10.79 -1.25
C SER A 56 -3.20 -10.98 -1.53
N HIS A 57 -2.78 -10.94 -2.80
CA HIS A 57 -1.35 -10.98 -3.15
C HIS A 57 -0.56 -9.83 -2.54
N LEU A 58 -1.13 -8.63 -2.49
CA LEU A 58 -0.50 -7.45 -1.89
C LEU A 58 -0.32 -7.57 -0.37
N GLU A 59 -1.31 -8.10 0.34
CA GLU A 59 -1.25 -8.29 1.79
C GLU A 59 -0.23 -9.38 2.20
N HIS A 60 -0.15 -10.46 1.42
CA HIS A 60 0.75 -11.58 1.69
C HIS A 60 2.22 -11.27 1.38
N SER A 61 2.48 -10.51 0.32
CA SER A 61 3.84 -10.28 -0.20
C SER A 61 4.59 -9.16 0.52
N VAL A 62 3.89 -8.15 1.04
CA VAL A 62 4.54 -6.98 1.67
C VAL A 62 4.83 -7.21 3.15
N GLY A 63 4.20 -8.22 3.79
CA GLY A 63 4.27 -8.38 5.24
C GLY A 63 3.74 -7.14 5.98
N ARG A 64 3.55 -7.22 7.30
CA ARG A 64 3.20 -6.03 8.12
C ARG A 64 4.42 -5.08 8.22
N VAL A 65 4.87 -4.50 7.11
CA VAL A 65 5.87 -3.44 7.12
C VAL A 65 5.17 -2.18 7.61
N GLY A 66 5.49 -1.82 8.85
CA GLY A 66 4.78 -0.87 9.72
C GLY A 66 4.73 0.59 9.28
N ILE A 67 4.88 0.87 7.99
CA ILE A 67 4.56 2.16 7.37
C ILE A 67 3.16 2.12 6.73
N PHE A 68 2.61 0.92 6.45
CA PHE A 68 1.42 0.75 5.62
C PHE A 68 0.14 0.29 6.34
N GLN A 69 0.18 -0.03 7.64
CA GLN A 69 -1.02 -0.29 8.44
C GLN A 69 -0.73 0.02 9.91
N ARG A 70 -1.13 1.20 10.39
CA ARG A 70 -1.50 1.37 11.79
C ARG A 70 -3.00 1.54 11.90
N ILE A 71 -3.71 0.42 11.82
CA ILE A 71 -4.86 0.17 12.69
C ILE A 71 -4.73 -1.26 13.21
N LEU A 72 -3.97 -1.42 14.30
CA LEU A 72 -4.19 -2.50 15.25
C LEU A 72 -4.05 -1.94 16.68
N LYS A 73 -5.19 -1.55 17.25
CA LYS A 73 -5.56 -1.46 18.68
C LYS A 73 -7.06 -1.11 18.65
N LEU A 74 -8.00 -1.86 19.23
CA LEU A 74 -7.98 -2.70 20.42
C LEU A 74 -9.16 -3.70 20.35
N ALA A 75 -8.97 -4.95 20.78
CA ALA A 75 -10.06 -5.79 21.23
C ALA A 75 -10.20 -5.62 22.76
N VAL A 76 -11.35 -5.13 23.23
CA VAL A 76 -11.88 -5.35 24.59
C VAL A 76 -13.39 -5.50 24.43
N MET A 77 -13.88 -6.70 24.78
CA MET A 77 -15.28 -7.17 24.96
C MET A 77 -16.39 -6.51 24.14
#